data_AF-A0A9E5YDS1-F1
#
_entry.id   AF-A0A9E5YDS1-F1
#
_cell.length_a   1.000
_cell.length_b   1.000
_cell.length_c   1.000
_cell.angle_alpha   90.00
_cell.angle_beta   90.00
_cell.angle_gamma   90.00
#
_symmetry.space_group_name_H-M   'P 1'
#
loop_
_entity.id
_entity.type
_entity.pdbx_description
1 polymer ?
#
loop_
_entity_poly.entity_id
_entity_poly.type
_entity_poly.pdbx_seq_one_letter_code
_entity_poly.pdbx_strand_id
1 'polypeptide(L)' 'MDPEYRAYILPPYLIDESRRLLDEGKFTYWRDDTHWNGYGISKAAEVVYEAVD' A
#
# COMPACT_ATOMS: atom_id res chain seq x y z
N MET A 1 9.73 -12.05 20.89
CA MET A 1 9.51 -11.85 19.44
C MET A 1 10.86 -11.59 18.82
N ASP A 2 11.14 -12.23 17.69
CA ASP A 2 12.35 -12.01 16.91
C ASP A 2 12.34 -10.55 16.35
N PRO A 3 13.38 -9.75 16.59
CA PRO A 3 13.47 -8.38 16.07
C PRO A 3 13.48 -8.29 14.54
N GLU A 4 13.60 -9.41 13.82
CA GLU A 4 13.51 -9.47 12.36
C GLU A 4 12.07 -9.52 11.82
N TYR A 5 11.06 -9.68 12.67
CA TYR A 5 9.64 -9.56 12.28
C TYR A 5 9.19 -8.09 12.17
N ARG A 6 9.87 -7.29 11.33
CA ARG A 6 9.40 -5.97 10.85
C ARG A 6 8.32 -6.10 9.75
N ALA A 7 7.47 -7.12 9.82
CA ALA A 7 6.19 -7.08 9.13
C ALA A 7 5.36 -5.91 9.68
N TYR A 8 4.55 -5.25 8.87
CA TYR A 8 3.66 -4.12 9.18
C TYR A 8 4.15 -2.69 8.87
N ILE A 9 5.27 -2.46 8.18
CA ILE A 9 5.52 -1.14 7.61
C ILE A 9 5.01 -1.12 6.17
N LEU A 10 3.92 -0.37 5.93
CA LEU A 10 3.49 -0.03 4.58
C LEU A 10 4.66 0.59 3.82
N PRO A 11 4.99 0.13 2.60
CA PRO A 11 6.02 0.76 1.78
C PRO A 11 5.76 2.26 1.62
N PRO A 12 6.80 3.12 1.53
CA PRO A 12 6.61 4.57 1.43
C PRO A 12 5.64 5.00 0.32
N TYR A 13 5.72 4.39 -0.87
CA TYR A 13 4.82 4.69 -1.99
C TYR A 13 3.33 4.43 -1.67
N LEU A 14 3.05 3.44 -0.82
CA LEU A 14 1.70 3.10 -0.37
C LEU A 14 1.22 4.04 0.73
N ILE A 15 2.12 4.55 1.57
CA ILE A 15 1.81 5.59 2.56
C ILE A 15 1.34 6.85 1.86
N ASP A 16 2.08 7.29 0.83
CA ASP A 16 1.77 8.53 0.12
C ASP A 16 0.46 8.40 -0.68
N GLU A 17 0.24 7.27 -1.35
CA GLU A 17 -1.03 7.02 -2.03
C GLU A 17 -2.21 6.91 -1.06
N SER A 18 -2.01 6.31 0.12
CA SER A 18 -3.04 6.25 1.16
C SER A 18 -3.41 7.63 1.68
N ARG A 19 -2.43 8.54 1.84
CA ARG A 19 -2.68 9.94 2.22
C ARG A 19 -3.52 10.67 1.17
N ARG A 20 -3.16 10.51 -0.11
CA ARG A 20 -3.88 11.13 -1.24
C ARG A 20 -5.33 10.66 -1.31
N LEU A 21 -5.56 9.35 -1.18
CA LEU A 21 -6.90 8.76 -1.24
C LEU A 21 -7.77 9.10 -0.03
N LEU A 22 -7.16 9.37 1.12
CA LEU A 22 -7.89 9.71 2.33
C LEU A 22 -8.69 11.02 2.18
N ASP A 23 -8.18 11.99 1.43
CA ASP A 23 -8.88 13.23 1.11
C ASP A 23 -10.17 12.98 0.30
N GLU A 24 -10.27 11.82 -0.37
CA GLU A 24 -11.45 11.36 -1.11
C GLU A 24 -12.33 10.37 -0.30
N GLY A 25 -11.99 10.09 0.96
CA GLY A 25 -12.64 9.06 1.77
C GLY A 25 -12.39 7.63 1.28
N LYS A 26 -11.33 7.42 0.49
CA LYS A 26 -10.93 6.12 -0.06
C LYS A 26 -9.74 5.55 0.73
N PHE A 27 -9.56 4.24 0.61
CA PHE A 27 -8.50 3.50 1.31
C PHE A 27 -7.74 2.61 0.31
N THR A 28 -6.52 2.22 0.64
CA THR A 28 -5.69 1.26 -0.14
C THR A 28 -5.87 -0.19 0.31
N TYR A 29 -6.73 -0.43 1.31
CA TYR A 29 -7.03 -1.74 1.91
C TYR A 29 -8.54 -1.89 2.13
N TRP A 30 -9.01 -3.12 2.35
CA TRP A 30 -10.40 -3.37 2.78
C TRP A 30 -10.48 -3.33 4.30
N ARG A 31 -11.56 -2.77 4.85
CA ARG A 31 -11.68 -2.54 6.31
C ARG A 31 -11.56 -3.81 7.15
N ASP A 32 -12.02 -4.93 6.61
CA ASP A 32 -12.15 -6.25 7.22
C ASP A 32 -11.14 -7.27 6.66
N ASP A 33 -10.17 -6.81 5.86
CA ASP A 33 -9.14 -7.63 5.24
C ASP A 33 -7.75 -7.07 5.55
N THR A 34 -6.76 -7.94 5.70
CA THR A 34 -5.36 -7.57 5.84
C THR A 34 -4.67 -7.27 4.50
N HIS A 35 -5.34 -7.52 3.38
CA HIS A 35 -4.80 -7.30 2.03
C HIS A 35 -5.08 -5.89 1.50
N TRP A 36 -4.25 -5.47 0.53
CA TRP A 36 -4.51 -4.29 -0.27
C TRP A 36 -5.75 -4.49 -1.15
N ASN A 37 -6.50 -3.42 -1.36
CA ASN A 37 -7.61 -3.39 -2.31
C ASN A 37 -7.13 -2.99 -3.71
N GLY A 38 -8.07 -2.78 -4.63
CA GLY A 38 -7.75 -2.40 -6.01
C GLY A 38 -6.87 -1.15 -6.14
N TYR A 39 -7.03 -0.16 -5.26
CA TYR A 39 -6.18 1.04 -5.27
C TYR A 39 -4.75 0.74 -4.84
N GLY A 40 -4.58 -0.05 -3.76
CA GLY A 40 -3.25 -0.44 -3.30
C GLY A 40 -2.51 -1.33 -4.30
N ILE A 41 -3.23 -2.26 -4.95
CA ILE A 41 -2.68 -3.11 -6.02
C ILE A 41 -2.29 -2.26 -7.23
N SER A 42 -3.13 -1.31 -7.64
CA SER A 42 -2.83 -0.42 -8.77
C SER A 42 -1.55 0.38 -8.53
N LYS A 43 -1.36 0.94 -7.34
CA LYS A 43 -0.14 1.70 -7.02
C LYS A 43 1.09 0.82 -6.97
N ALA A 44 0.97 -0.38 -6.41
CA ALA A 44 2.08 -1.34 -6.41
C ALA A 44 2.49 -1.75 -7.83
N ALA A 45 1.52 -1.95 -8.73
CA ALA A 45 1.78 -2.29 -10.13
C ALA A 45 2.52 -1.17 -10.88
N GLU A 46 2.18 0.10 -10.63
CA GLU A 46 2.90 1.27 -11.19
C GLU A 46 4.38 1.25 -10.79
N VAL A 47 4.66 1.06 -9.50
CA VAL A 47 6.05 1.01 -8.98
C VAL A 47 6.82 -0.17 -9.56
N VAL A 48 6.19 -1.33 -9.71
CA VAL A 48 6.82 -2.50 -10.32
C VAL A 48 7.14 -2.23 -11.79
N TYR A 49 6.24 -1.60 -12.53
CA TYR A 49 6.46 -1.23 -13.93
C TYR A 49 7.66 -0.27 -14.07
N GLU A 50 7.72 0.78 -13.25
CA GLU A 50 8.84 1.73 -13.23
C GLU A 50 10.19 1.10 -12.85
N ALA A 51 10.18 -0.02 -12.14
CA ALA A 51 11.40 -0.72 -11.73
C ALA A 51 11.95 -1.68 -12.80
N VAL A 52 11.17 -2.00 -13.83
CA VAL A 52 11.54 -2.97 -14.88
C VAL A 52 11.70 -2.34 -16.27
N ASP A 53 11.43 -1.04 -16.40
CA ASP A 53 11.69 -0.19 -17.57
C ASP A 53 12.98 0.63 -17.35
#